data_AF-A0A6N7BZ06-F1
#
_entry.id   AF-A0A6N7BZ06-F1
#
_cell.length_a   1.000
_cell.length_b   1.000
_cell.length_c   1.000
_cell.angle_alpha   90.00
_cell.angle_beta   90.00
_cell.angle_gamma   90.00
#
_symmetry.space_group_name_H-M   'P 1'
#
loop_
_entity.id
_entity.type
_entity.pdbx_description
1 polymer ?
#
loop_
_entity_poly.entity_id
_entity_poly.type
_entity_poly.pdbx_seq_one_letter_code
_entity_poly.pdbx_strand_id
1 'polypeptide(L)'
;MTTLTYQFEKKQLDNMQWSGGSKLSGIKALANDEKGRVRKQPLFYLETVSIDSYEDDIYFVNNTDETLRWVAPFKLYRNIGEARAKLGDTSDENLRKVTLYSDDMDSVYQDVLPKQGVRIGSTHIMYDSDVMMQWFIHVPYKGPDTNYAIWQFNVVEKGGIRGTYPLLWDDFSKPSHMVSCDCLFDQADMPIEVSIYEERCAMLDRLVGSFGVSNAVFILAINDVLYRYGVGWSAPYSESDIQAQDIAMKLTEQKPENAEAVKAIVQAVYDFWFNEGFARNISMQACEELLSLYQAQVASQKSV
;
A
#
# COMPACT_ATOMS: atom_id res chain seq x y z
N MET A 1 -3.42 28.94 14.70
CA MET A 1 -2.51 28.31 13.73
C MET A 1 -3.18 28.37 12.38
N THR A 2 -2.60 29.09 11.43
CA THR A 2 -3.02 29.08 10.03
C THR A 2 -2.48 27.80 9.41
N THR A 3 -3.35 26.85 9.12
CA THR A 3 -2.98 25.63 8.38
C THR A 3 -2.67 26.06 6.94
N LEU A 4 -1.39 26.10 6.58
CA LEU A 4 -0.99 26.21 5.19
C LEU A 4 -1.29 24.86 4.54
N THR A 5 -2.45 24.72 3.92
CA THR A 5 -2.74 23.60 3.01
C THR A 5 -1.99 23.86 1.71
N TYR A 6 -0.76 23.36 1.62
CA TYR A 6 -0.10 23.24 0.32
C TYR A 6 -0.87 22.18 -0.48
N GLN A 7 -1.66 22.60 -1.47
CA GLN A 7 -2.36 21.67 -2.34
C GLN A 7 -1.33 21.04 -3.28
N PHE A 8 -1.11 19.74 -3.14
CA PHE A 8 -0.29 18.98 -4.06
C PHE A 8 -0.92 19.02 -5.46
N GLU A 9 -0.21 19.61 -6.41
CA GLU A 9 -0.65 19.64 -7.82
C GLU A 9 0.00 18.50 -8.59
N LYS A 10 -0.82 17.59 -9.13
CA LYS A 10 -0.38 16.52 -10.01
C LYS A 10 0.22 17.08 -11.30
N LYS A 11 1.42 16.61 -11.66
CA LYS A 11 2.09 16.94 -12.93
C LYS A 11 2.71 15.70 -13.54
N GLN A 12 2.72 15.65 -14.87
CA GLN A 12 3.30 14.56 -15.66
C GLN A 12 4.27 15.12 -16.70
N LEU A 13 5.33 14.38 -16.99
CA LEU A 13 6.30 14.68 -18.03
C LEU A 13 6.53 13.44 -18.89
N ASP A 14 6.30 13.56 -20.18
CA ASP A 14 6.48 12.46 -21.13
C ASP A 14 7.92 12.40 -21.67
N ASN A 15 8.29 11.24 -22.20
CA ASN A 15 9.55 11.01 -22.92
C ASN A 15 10.81 11.32 -22.10
N MET A 16 10.77 11.12 -20.79
CA MET A 16 11.94 11.29 -19.93
C MET A 16 12.98 10.21 -20.23
N GLN A 17 14.16 10.66 -20.67
CA GLN A 17 15.26 9.78 -21.07
C GLN A 17 16.25 9.60 -19.94
N TRP A 18 16.57 8.35 -19.63
CA TRP A 18 17.66 8.03 -18.72
C TRP A 18 19.00 8.47 -19.34
N SER A 19 19.69 9.41 -18.70
CA SER A 19 20.92 10.03 -19.23
C SER A 19 22.21 9.23 -18.93
N GLY A 20 22.12 8.07 -18.26
CA GLY A 20 23.26 7.17 -18.06
C GLY A 20 24.20 7.54 -16.91
N GLY A 21 23.88 8.54 -16.09
CA GLY A 21 24.69 8.95 -14.94
C GLY A 21 23.85 9.26 -13.70
N SER A 22 24.10 8.57 -12.58
CA SER A 22 23.55 8.97 -11.28
C SER A 22 24.44 10.06 -10.68
N LYS A 23 23.85 11.21 -10.33
CA LYS A 23 24.55 12.39 -9.78
C LYS A 23 24.31 12.55 -8.28
N LEU A 24 24.25 11.44 -7.54
CA LEU A 24 24.10 11.49 -6.08
C LEU A 24 25.29 12.22 -5.45
N SER A 25 25.02 13.38 -4.84
CA SER A 25 26.02 14.12 -4.10
C SER A 25 26.45 13.33 -2.86
N GLY A 26 27.73 12.94 -2.80
CA GLY A 26 28.31 12.22 -1.66
C GLY A 26 28.81 10.81 -1.98
N ILE A 27 28.38 10.23 -3.10
CA ILE A 27 28.98 9.01 -3.63
C ILE A 27 30.09 9.44 -4.57
N LYS A 28 31.35 9.42 -4.11
CA LYS A 28 32.48 9.39 -5.05
C LYS A 28 32.20 8.20 -5.97
N ALA A 29 32.01 8.45 -7.27
CA ALA A 29 32.03 7.40 -8.27
C ALA A 29 33.21 6.49 -7.93
N LEU A 30 32.93 5.25 -7.55
CA LEU A 30 33.99 4.31 -7.22
C LEU A 30 34.81 4.19 -8.51
N ALA A 31 36.07 4.64 -8.47
CA ALA A 31 36.97 4.77 -9.62
C ALA A 31 37.26 3.43 -10.36
N ASN A 32 36.60 2.35 -9.97
CA ASN A 32 36.70 1.01 -10.55
C ASN A 32 35.52 0.65 -11.46
N ASP A 33 34.53 1.53 -11.68
CA ASP A 33 33.34 1.21 -12.48
C ASP A 33 33.55 1.29 -14.02
N GLU A 34 34.76 1.57 -14.51
CA GLU A 34 34.96 1.95 -15.93
C GLU A 34 35.47 0.87 -16.91
N LYS A 35 35.68 -0.40 -16.52
CA LYS A 35 36.03 -1.44 -17.52
C LYS A 35 35.30 -2.76 -17.33
N GLY A 36 34.25 -2.96 -18.14
CA GLY A 36 33.69 -4.29 -18.43
C GLY A 36 32.41 -4.67 -17.69
N ARG A 37 31.85 -3.81 -16.82
CA ARG A 37 30.49 -4.02 -16.29
C ARG A 37 29.45 -3.54 -17.31
N VAL A 38 28.49 -4.39 -17.62
CA VAL A 38 27.23 -3.98 -18.27
C VAL A 38 26.64 -2.88 -17.39
N ARG A 39 26.47 -1.67 -17.94
CA ARG A 39 25.82 -0.57 -17.22
C ARG A 39 24.37 -0.96 -16.98
N LYS A 40 24.04 -1.30 -15.73
CA LYS A 40 22.66 -1.54 -15.31
C LYS A 40 21.82 -0.31 -15.61
N GLN A 41 20.63 -0.52 -16.16
CA GLN A 41 19.65 0.53 -16.31
C GLN A 41 18.66 0.44 -15.15
N PRO A 42 18.21 1.56 -14.57
CA PRO A 42 17.16 1.49 -13.56
C PRO A 42 15.83 1.18 -14.24
N LEU A 43 15.01 0.31 -13.65
CA LEU A 43 13.59 0.17 -14.01
C LEU A 43 12.81 1.42 -13.60
N PHE A 44 13.16 1.94 -12.42
CA PHE A 44 12.54 3.12 -11.83
C PHE A 44 13.60 4.03 -11.23
N TYR A 45 13.40 5.34 -11.34
CA TYR A 45 14.28 6.33 -10.74
C TYR A 45 13.51 7.61 -10.39
N LEU A 46 14.09 8.44 -9.53
CA LEU A 46 13.63 9.80 -9.28
C LEU A 46 14.48 10.79 -10.07
N GLU A 47 13.84 11.78 -10.67
CA GLU A 47 14.50 12.88 -11.36
C GLU A 47 14.10 14.21 -10.71
N THR A 48 15.11 15.03 -10.44
CA THR A 48 14.90 16.41 -9.98
C THR A 48 14.78 17.33 -11.18
N VAL A 49 13.64 17.98 -11.34
CA VAL A 49 13.37 18.93 -12.42
C VAL A 49 13.21 20.32 -11.80
N SER A 50 14.19 21.18 -12.07
CA SER A 50 14.16 22.58 -11.65
C SER A 50 13.03 23.31 -12.39
N ILE A 51 12.08 23.84 -11.62
CA ILE A 51 10.98 24.66 -12.14
C ILE A 51 11.48 26.11 -12.29
N ASP A 52 12.23 26.58 -11.29
CA ASP A 52 12.90 27.87 -11.26
C ASP A 52 14.16 27.83 -10.36
N SER A 53 14.71 29.00 -10.00
CA SER A 53 15.93 29.10 -9.19
C SER A 53 15.76 28.75 -7.71
N TYR A 54 14.55 28.46 -7.23
CA TYR A 54 14.22 28.26 -5.82
C TYR A 54 13.48 26.95 -5.54
N GLU A 55 12.75 26.40 -6.53
CA GLU A 55 11.95 25.18 -6.38
C GLU A 55 12.32 24.10 -7.39
N ASP A 56 12.61 22.92 -6.85
CA ASP A 56 12.85 21.70 -7.60
C ASP A 56 11.66 20.75 -7.38
N ASP A 57 11.00 20.34 -8.47
CA ASP A 57 10.03 19.25 -8.42
C ASP A 57 10.75 17.90 -8.55
N ILE A 58 10.27 16.90 -7.82
CA ILE A 58 10.79 15.54 -7.92
C ILE A 58 9.76 14.69 -8.66
N TYR A 59 10.25 13.96 -9.66
CA TYR A 59 9.44 13.07 -10.49
C TYR A 59 9.85 11.63 -10.28
N PHE A 60 8.91 10.75 -10.00
CA PHE A 60 9.08 9.31 -10.21
C PHE A 60 9.01 9.01 -11.69
N VAL A 61 9.98 8.27 -12.23
CA VAL A 61 10.05 7.94 -13.66
C VAL A 61 9.89 6.44 -13.88
N ASN A 62 8.89 6.08 -14.69
CA ASN A 62 8.75 4.73 -15.22
C ASN A 62 9.73 4.54 -16.38
N ASN A 63 10.90 3.96 -16.12
CA ASN A 63 11.89 3.69 -17.17
C ASN A 63 11.68 2.33 -17.85
N THR A 64 10.59 1.63 -17.56
CA THR A 64 10.26 0.35 -18.22
C THR A 64 9.58 0.60 -19.57
N ASP A 65 9.34 -0.49 -20.31
CA ASP A 65 8.55 -0.48 -21.54
C ASP A 65 7.07 -0.85 -21.30
N GLU A 66 6.67 -0.99 -20.03
CA GLU A 66 5.31 -1.34 -19.63
C GLU A 66 4.59 -0.15 -18.99
N THR A 67 3.26 -0.06 -19.18
CA THR A 67 2.44 0.90 -18.45
C THR A 67 2.21 0.40 -17.03
N LEU A 68 2.56 1.23 -16.04
CA LEU A 68 2.23 0.94 -14.64
C LEU A 68 0.76 1.25 -14.40
N ARG A 69 0.01 0.30 -13.85
CA ARG A 69 -1.41 0.48 -13.53
C ARG A 69 -1.63 1.70 -12.63
N TRP A 70 -0.78 1.88 -11.62
CA TRP A 70 -0.81 3.06 -10.76
C TRP A 70 0.56 3.36 -10.16
N VAL A 71 0.75 4.59 -9.70
CA VAL A 71 1.87 5.03 -8.85
C VAL A 71 1.28 5.77 -7.66
N ALA A 72 1.52 5.26 -6.45
CA ALA A 72 1.03 5.86 -5.21
C ALA A 72 2.21 6.48 -4.43
N PRO A 73 2.33 7.82 -4.38
CA PRO A 73 3.46 8.52 -3.73
C PRO A 73 3.25 8.69 -2.22
N PHE A 74 2.75 7.66 -1.55
CA PHE A 74 2.51 7.63 -0.11
C PHE A 74 2.61 6.19 0.40
N LYS A 75 2.57 6.02 1.72
CA LYS A 75 2.61 4.70 2.34
C LYS A 75 1.25 4.01 2.21
N LEU A 76 1.23 2.84 1.60
CA LEU A 76 0.04 1.97 1.63
C LEU A 76 -0.03 1.18 2.93
N TYR A 77 -1.25 0.92 3.39
CA TYR A 77 -1.52 0.18 4.63
C TYR A 77 -2.11 -1.19 4.30
N ARG A 78 -1.64 -2.22 5.02
CA ARG A 78 -2.17 -3.58 4.91
C ARG A 78 -3.54 -3.77 5.56
N ASN A 79 -3.76 -3.08 6.66
CA ASN A 79 -4.99 -3.18 7.43
C ASN A 79 -5.19 -1.94 8.30
N ILE A 80 -6.36 -1.88 8.94
CA ILE A 80 -6.73 -0.79 9.85
C ILE A 80 -5.76 -0.64 11.04
N GLY A 81 -5.09 -1.73 11.45
CA GLY A 81 -4.13 -1.71 12.54
C GLY A 81 -2.85 -0.94 12.19
N GLU A 82 -2.34 -1.11 10.97
CA GLU A 82 -1.19 -0.32 10.49
C GLU A 82 -1.52 1.17 10.31
N ALA A 83 -2.77 1.48 9.96
CA ALA A 83 -3.31 2.84 9.96
C ALA A 83 -3.59 3.38 11.38
N ARG A 84 -3.32 2.58 12.42
CA ARG A 84 -3.55 2.90 13.85
C ARG A 84 -5.00 3.20 14.18
N ALA A 85 -5.94 2.67 13.41
CA ALA A 85 -7.34 2.64 13.76
C ALA A 85 -7.60 1.55 14.80
N LYS A 86 -8.64 1.74 15.62
CA LYS A 86 -9.03 0.84 16.70
C LYS A 86 -10.44 0.32 16.48
N LEU A 87 -10.63 -0.97 16.73
CA LEU A 87 -11.96 -1.57 16.78
C LEU A 87 -12.73 -1.04 18.00
N GLY A 88 -14.01 -0.77 17.83
CA GLY A 88 -14.89 -0.19 18.86
C GLY A 88 -14.82 1.33 19.04
N ASP A 89 -13.81 2.00 18.49
CA ASP A 89 -13.71 3.46 18.53
C ASP A 89 -14.58 4.08 17.42
N THR A 90 -15.60 4.84 17.83
CA THR A 90 -16.58 5.44 16.92
C THR A 90 -16.30 6.92 16.63
N SER A 91 -15.13 7.43 17.02
CA SER A 91 -14.74 8.82 16.73
C SER A 91 -14.51 9.08 15.25
N ASP A 92 -14.74 10.33 14.82
CA ASP A 92 -14.46 10.77 13.45
C ASP A 92 -12.96 10.61 13.10
N GLU A 93 -12.06 10.80 14.08
CA GLU A 93 -10.62 10.57 13.89
C GLU A 93 -10.33 9.11 13.54
N ASN A 94 -10.96 8.17 14.25
CA ASN A 94 -10.81 6.76 13.96
C ASN A 94 -11.38 6.41 12.59
N LEU A 95 -12.56 6.96 12.24
CA LEU A 95 -13.18 6.71 10.93
C LEU A 95 -12.29 7.21 9.78
N ARG A 96 -11.65 8.38 9.92
CA ARG A 96 -10.63 8.85 8.96
C ARG A 96 -9.48 7.86 8.81
N LYS A 97 -8.95 7.32 9.90
CA LYS A 97 -7.90 6.28 9.82
C LYS A 97 -8.38 4.98 9.17
N VAL A 98 -9.65 4.59 9.35
CA VAL A 98 -10.23 3.40 8.71
C VAL A 98 -10.32 3.57 7.19
N THR A 99 -10.48 4.80 6.68
CA THR A 99 -10.36 5.08 5.23
C THR A 99 -8.93 4.91 4.69
N LEU A 100 -7.94 4.67 5.57
CA LEU A 100 -6.53 4.44 5.30
C LEU A 100 -5.76 5.65 4.74
N TYR A 101 -6.06 6.07 3.52
CA TYR A 101 -5.26 7.06 2.78
C TYR A 101 -6.13 8.07 2.00
N SER A 102 -7.30 8.41 2.55
CA SER A 102 -8.24 9.38 1.94
C SER A 102 -7.61 10.73 1.62
N ASP A 103 -6.78 11.24 2.53
CA ASP A 103 -6.07 12.52 2.37
C ASP A 103 -5.03 12.48 1.22
N ASP A 104 -4.60 11.29 0.79
CA ASP A 104 -3.52 11.10 -0.18
C ASP A 104 -4.02 10.62 -1.57
N MET A 105 -5.28 10.21 -1.71
CA MET A 105 -5.80 9.63 -2.95
C MET A 105 -5.70 10.58 -4.16
N ASP A 106 -5.83 11.89 -3.91
CA ASP A 106 -5.64 12.92 -4.91
C ASP A 106 -4.22 12.97 -5.49
N SER A 107 -3.25 12.27 -4.89
CA SER A 107 -1.88 12.16 -5.37
C SER A 107 -1.60 10.90 -6.21
N VAL A 108 -2.52 9.93 -6.28
CA VAL A 108 -2.33 8.68 -7.04
C VAL A 108 -2.36 8.94 -8.55
N TYR A 109 -1.35 8.48 -9.28
CA TYR A 109 -1.37 8.47 -10.74
C TYR A 109 -1.85 7.10 -11.24
N GLN A 110 -2.70 7.09 -12.26
CA GLN A 110 -3.14 5.87 -12.95
C GLN A 110 -2.48 5.81 -14.33
N ASP A 111 -2.30 4.61 -14.86
CA ASP A 111 -1.84 4.33 -16.23
C ASP A 111 -0.56 5.09 -16.62
N VAL A 112 0.46 5.04 -15.76
CA VAL A 112 1.73 5.74 -15.98
C VAL A 112 2.52 5.07 -17.09
N LEU A 113 2.64 5.76 -18.22
CA LEU A 113 3.17 5.22 -19.46
C LEU A 113 4.69 4.95 -19.40
N PRO A 114 5.22 4.12 -20.31
CA PRO A 114 6.66 3.99 -20.52
C PRO A 114 7.34 5.34 -20.71
N LYS A 115 8.46 5.56 -20.02
CA LYS A 115 9.26 6.81 -20.03
C LYS A 115 8.50 8.05 -19.57
N GLN A 116 7.36 7.89 -18.93
CA GLN A 116 6.64 8.97 -18.29
C GLN A 116 7.14 9.14 -16.86
N GLY A 117 7.28 10.39 -16.42
CA GLY A 117 7.43 10.68 -15.01
C GLY A 117 6.27 11.46 -14.43
N VAL A 118 6.01 11.19 -13.17
CA VAL A 118 4.92 11.77 -12.39
C VAL A 118 5.49 12.46 -11.17
N ARG A 119 5.04 13.69 -10.92
CA ARG A 119 5.52 14.48 -9.76
C ARG A 119 5.15 13.74 -8.48
N ILE A 120 6.05 13.68 -7.52
CA ILE A 120 5.81 13.08 -6.20
C ILE A 120 6.11 14.09 -5.08
N GLY A 121 5.30 14.04 -4.03
CA GLY A 121 5.49 14.86 -2.84
C GLY A 121 6.48 14.22 -1.86
N SER A 122 6.98 15.02 -0.94
CA SER A 122 7.89 14.60 0.13
C SER A 122 7.29 14.89 1.49
N THR A 123 7.62 14.07 2.49
CA THR A 123 7.30 14.34 3.89
C THR A 123 8.56 14.74 4.64
N HIS A 124 8.48 15.81 5.43
CA HIS A 124 9.55 16.19 6.35
C HIS A 124 9.55 15.26 7.56
N ILE A 125 10.70 14.66 7.85
CA ILE A 125 10.90 13.85 9.05
C ILE A 125 12.09 14.40 9.86
N MET A 126 12.06 14.18 11.17
CA MET A 126 13.19 14.48 12.05
C MET A 126 13.76 13.17 12.58
N TYR A 127 15.07 12.98 12.43
CA TYR A 127 15.79 11.86 13.00
C TYR A 127 17.07 12.36 13.64
N ASP A 128 17.27 12.08 14.93
CA ASP A 128 18.43 12.54 15.70
C ASP A 128 18.74 14.04 15.53
N SER A 129 17.70 14.88 15.57
CA SER A 129 17.76 16.34 15.36
C SER A 129 18.13 16.81 13.94
N ASP A 130 18.38 15.91 12.99
CA ASP A 130 18.51 16.24 11.57
C ASP A 130 17.15 16.23 10.88
N VAL A 131 16.88 17.29 10.11
CA VAL A 131 15.73 17.34 9.20
C VAL A 131 16.07 16.56 7.94
N MET A 132 15.33 15.49 7.68
CA MET A 132 15.43 14.69 6.47
C MET A 132 14.13 14.76 5.69
N MET A 133 14.24 14.52 4.39
CA MET A 133 13.12 14.40 3.49
C MET A 133 12.87 12.92 3.23
N GLN A 134 11.61 12.49 3.27
CA GLN A 134 11.21 11.12 3.00
C GLN A 134 10.20 11.06 1.87
N TRP A 135 10.38 10.09 0.97
CA TRP A 135 9.42 9.78 -0.10
C TRP A 135 9.04 8.31 -0.01
N PHE A 136 7.74 8.04 0.03
CA PHE A 136 7.19 6.70 -0.14
C PHE A 136 6.65 6.59 -1.55
N ILE A 137 7.02 5.54 -2.27
CA ILE A 137 6.48 5.26 -3.60
C ILE A 137 6.12 3.79 -3.67
N HIS A 138 4.89 3.50 -4.08
CA HIS A 138 4.41 2.15 -4.32
C HIS A 138 4.02 2.01 -5.79
N VAL A 139 4.43 0.91 -6.42
CA VAL A 139 4.06 0.61 -7.81
C VAL A 139 3.76 -0.89 -7.99
N PRO A 140 2.70 -1.26 -8.72
CA PRO A 140 2.47 -2.62 -9.14
C PRO A 140 3.35 -2.90 -10.35
N TYR A 141 4.40 -3.70 -10.17
CA TYR A 141 5.28 -4.08 -11.27
C TYR A 141 5.68 -5.54 -11.16
N LYS A 142 5.30 -6.30 -12.18
CA LYS A 142 5.56 -7.72 -12.28
C LYS A 142 6.97 -7.93 -12.83
N GLY A 143 7.85 -8.49 -12.01
CA GLY A 143 9.11 -9.04 -12.52
C GLY A 143 8.86 -10.34 -13.31
N PRO A 144 9.85 -10.84 -14.06
CA PRO A 144 9.71 -11.99 -14.97
C PRO A 144 9.15 -13.26 -14.31
N ASP A 145 9.37 -13.44 -13.00
CA ASP A 145 9.01 -14.66 -12.26
C ASP A 145 7.84 -14.51 -11.26
N THR A 146 7.11 -13.38 -11.27
CA THR A 146 6.02 -13.11 -10.32
C THR A 146 4.66 -13.05 -11.01
N ASN A 147 3.56 -13.46 -10.37
CA ASN A 147 2.23 -13.33 -10.97
C ASN A 147 1.63 -11.93 -10.77
N TYR A 148 1.96 -11.30 -9.65
CA TYR A 148 1.66 -9.91 -9.31
C TYR A 148 2.57 -9.51 -8.14
N ALA A 149 3.09 -8.29 -8.14
CA ALA A 149 3.94 -7.79 -7.07
C ALA A 149 3.80 -6.27 -6.94
N ILE A 150 3.92 -5.77 -5.71
CA ILE A 150 4.00 -4.34 -5.41
C ILE A 150 5.41 -4.04 -4.89
N TRP A 151 6.11 -3.16 -5.58
CA TRP A 151 7.38 -2.61 -5.12
C TRP A 151 7.13 -1.41 -4.21
N GLN A 152 7.78 -1.42 -3.06
CA GLN A 152 7.76 -0.35 -2.07
C GLN A 152 9.13 0.30 -1.99
N PHE A 153 9.17 1.60 -2.27
CA PHE A 153 10.38 2.41 -2.17
C PHE A 153 10.23 3.38 -1.01
N ASN A 154 11.25 3.40 -0.15
CA ASN A 154 11.37 4.38 0.92
C ASN A 154 12.72 5.11 0.76
N VAL A 155 12.64 6.31 0.21
CA VAL A 155 13.79 7.19 0.00
C VAL A 155 13.90 8.15 1.16
N VAL A 156 15.08 8.26 1.75
CA VAL A 156 15.35 9.18 2.85
C VAL A 156 16.65 9.92 2.55
N GLU A 157 16.57 11.24 2.36
CA GLU A 157 17.72 12.06 1.98
C GLU A 157 17.81 13.34 2.80
N LYS A 158 19.05 13.74 3.09
CA LYS A 158 19.35 14.99 3.79
C LYS A 158 19.44 16.13 2.78
N GLY A 159 18.47 17.05 2.82
CA GLY A 159 18.48 18.25 1.99
C GLY A 159 18.00 18.06 0.55
N GLY A 160 17.24 16.99 0.28
CA GLY A 160 16.62 16.74 -1.02
C GLY A 160 17.38 15.77 -1.92
N ILE A 161 16.72 15.35 -3.00
CA ILE A 161 17.35 14.58 -4.07
C ILE A 161 17.98 15.57 -5.06
N ARG A 162 19.17 15.26 -5.57
CA ARG A 162 19.83 16.06 -6.61
C ARG A 162 20.08 15.25 -7.85
N GLY A 163 19.44 15.65 -8.95
CA GLY A 163 19.52 14.95 -10.23
C GLY A 163 18.86 13.57 -10.14
N THR A 164 19.52 12.58 -10.72
CA THR A 164 18.92 11.27 -10.92
C THR A 164 19.25 10.25 -9.81
N TYR A 165 18.20 9.64 -9.25
CA TYR A 165 18.22 8.76 -8.09
C TYR A 165 17.60 7.38 -8.43
N PRO A 166 18.41 6.36 -8.77
CA PRO A 166 17.91 5.02 -9.10
C PRO A 166 17.15 4.34 -7.94
N LEU A 167 15.97 3.79 -8.19
CA LEU A 167 15.18 3.09 -7.16
C LEU A 167 15.33 1.56 -7.25
N LEU A 168 15.42 1.03 -8.47
CA LEU A 168 15.50 -0.40 -8.75
C LEU A 168 16.25 -0.63 -10.06
N TRP A 169 17.18 -1.59 -10.08
CA TRP A 169 17.89 -1.98 -11.31
C TRP A 169 17.08 -2.95 -12.17
N ASP A 170 17.40 -3.04 -13.46
CA ASP A 170 16.85 -3.96 -14.46
C ASP A 170 16.95 -5.45 -14.11
N ASP A 171 17.93 -5.82 -13.28
CA ASP A 171 18.06 -7.15 -12.69
C ASP A 171 17.35 -7.32 -11.33
N PHE A 172 16.44 -6.40 -11.00
CA PHE A 172 15.67 -6.36 -9.74
C PHE A 172 16.52 -6.22 -8.48
N SER A 173 17.81 -5.89 -8.61
CA SER A 173 18.66 -5.65 -7.45
C SER A 173 18.43 -4.24 -6.87
N LYS A 174 18.47 -4.15 -5.54
CA LYS A 174 18.40 -2.89 -4.81
C LYS A 174 19.68 -2.07 -5.02
N PRO A 175 19.61 -0.79 -5.44
CA PRO A 175 20.74 0.12 -5.45
C PRO A 175 21.38 0.30 -4.06
N SER A 176 22.71 0.45 -3.99
CA SER A 176 23.44 0.49 -2.71
C SER A 176 23.09 1.65 -1.79
N HIS A 177 22.55 2.74 -2.33
CA HIS A 177 22.13 3.92 -1.57
C HIS A 177 20.69 3.80 -1.05
N MET A 178 19.89 2.89 -1.59
CA MET A 178 18.50 2.69 -1.16
C MET A 178 18.45 2.05 0.22
N VAL A 179 17.82 2.76 1.17
CA VAL A 179 17.55 2.24 2.51
C VAL A 179 16.62 1.03 2.41
N SER A 180 15.43 1.22 1.83
CA SER A 180 14.43 0.16 1.65
C SER A 180 13.87 0.17 0.22
N CYS A 181 13.78 -1.02 -0.35
CA CYS A 181 13.31 -1.34 -1.70
C CYS A 181 12.79 -2.77 -1.62
N ASP A 182 11.54 -2.90 -1.21
CA ASP A 182 10.95 -4.18 -0.82
C ASP A 182 9.92 -4.59 -1.88
N CYS A 183 9.93 -5.88 -2.24
CA CYS A 183 8.99 -6.44 -3.20
C CYS A 183 7.97 -7.30 -2.44
N LEU A 184 6.71 -6.88 -2.45
CA LEU A 184 5.61 -7.62 -1.86
C LEU A 184 4.94 -8.46 -2.94
N PHE A 185 5.00 -9.78 -2.79
CA PHE A 185 4.34 -10.75 -3.67
C PHE A 185 3.53 -11.79 -2.89
N ASP A 186 3.75 -11.91 -1.58
CA ASP A 186 2.94 -12.75 -0.70
C ASP A 186 1.64 -12.04 -0.36
N GLN A 187 0.52 -12.69 -0.67
CA GLN A 187 -0.85 -12.21 -0.42
C GLN A 187 -1.07 -11.71 1.02
N ALA A 188 -0.46 -12.36 2.00
CA ALA A 188 -0.52 -11.98 3.41
C ALA A 188 0.02 -10.57 3.68
N ASP A 189 1.02 -10.14 2.92
CA ASP A 189 1.74 -8.88 3.12
C ASP A 189 1.27 -7.77 2.18
N MET A 190 0.41 -8.09 1.20
CA MET A 190 -0.10 -7.11 0.24
C MET A 190 -0.90 -6.01 0.93
N PRO A 191 -0.66 -4.73 0.61
CA PRO A 191 -1.48 -3.64 1.11
C PRO A 191 -2.90 -3.67 0.51
N ILE A 192 -3.83 -2.94 1.13
CA ILE A 192 -5.09 -2.60 0.47
C ILE A 192 -4.78 -1.62 -0.66
N GLU A 193 -4.95 -2.08 -1.90
CA GLU A 193 -4.58 -1.31 -3.08
C GLU A 193 -5.43 -0.05 -3.28
N VAL A 194 -4.80 0.99 -3.81
CA VAL A 194 -5.48 2.22 -4.25
C VAL A 194 -6.56 1.95 -5.29
N SER A 195 -6.45 0.85 -6.04
CA SER A 195 -7.39 0.47 -7.09
C SER A 195 -8.78 0.06 -6.55
N ILE A 196 -8.86 -0.37 -5.28
CA ILE A 196 -10.10 -0.77 -4.62
C ILE A 196 -10.57 0.23 -3.56
N TYR A 197 -9.87 1.36 -3.41
CA TYR A 197 -10.15 2.35 -2.36
C TYR A 197 -11.59 2.86 -2.39
N GLU A 198 -12.08 3.26 -3.56
CA GLU A 198 -13.44 3.81 -3.72
C GLU A 198 -14.50 2.76 -3.38
N GLU A 199 -14.33 1.53 -3.87
CA GLU A 199 -15.20 0.39 -3.60
C GLU A 199 -15.23 0.06 -2.09
N ARG A 200 -14.07 0.08 -1.45
CA ARG A 200 -13.91 -0.15 -0.01
C ARG A 200 -14.57 0.96 0.83
N CYS A 201 -14.43 2.22 0.44
CA CYS A 201 -15.06 3.34 1.15
C CYS A 201 -16.58 3.33 0.99
N ALA A 202 -17.08 3.08 -0.21
CA ALA A 202 -18.51 2.92 -0.45
C ALA A 202 -19.11 1.76 0.38
N MET A 203 -18.37 0.65 0.52
CA MET A 203 -18.77 -0.45 1.39
C MET A 203 -18.85 -0.01 2.86
N LEU A 204 -17.83 0.70 3.36
CA LEU A 204 -17.81 1.20 4.73
C LEU A 204 -19.04 2.07 5.02
N ASP A 205 -19.35 3.04 4.15
CA ASP A 205 -20.49 3.93 4.33
C ASP A 205 -21.81 3.15 4.40
N ARG A 206 -21.99 2.17 3.51
CA ARG A 206 -23.17 1.29 3.53
C ARG A 206 -23.24 0.46 4.80
N LEU A 207 -22.12 -0.11 5.25
CA LEU A 207 -22.06 -0.89 6.48
C LEU A 207 -22.34 -0.02 7.72
N VAL A 208 -21.85 1.22 7.75
CA VAL A 208 -22.14 2.19 8.82
C VAL A 208 -23.64 2.46 8.89
N GLY A 209 -24.29 2.68 7.75
CA GLY A 209 -25.74 2.88 7.67
C GLY A 209 -26.57 1.69 8.18
N SER A 210 -26.09 0.47 7.99
CA SER A 210 -26.82 -0.76 8.34
C SER A 210 -26.53 -1.31 9.74
N PHE A 211 -25.28 -1.20 10.21
CA PHE A 211 -24.79 -1.90 11.42
C PHE A 211 -24.23 -0.97 12.49
N GLY A 212 -24.14 0.34 12.21
CA GLY A 212 -23.46 1.32 13.06
C GLY A 212 -21.93 1.24 12.94
N VAL A 213 -21.26 2.32 13.35
CA VAL A 213 -19.82 2.53 13.11
C VAL A 213 -18.95 1.38 13.61
N SER A 214 -19.10 0.96 14.88
CA SER A 214 -18.22 -0.07 15.44
C SER A 214 -18.30 -1.41 14.70
N ASN A 215 -19.52 -1.88 14.39
CA ASN A 215 -19.69 -3.15 13.68
C ASN A 215 -19.27 -3.04 12.22
N ALA A 216 -19.52 -1.90 11.58
CA ALA A 216 -19.09 -1.64 10.21
C ALA A 216 -17.56 -1.74 10.06
N VAL A 217 -16.79 -1.14 10.97
CA VAL A 217 -15.33 -1.24 10.96
C VAL A 217 -14.85 -2.68 11.16
N PHE A 218 -15.51 -3.44 12.06
CA PHE A 218 -15.17 -4.85 12.27
C PHE A 218 -15.43 -5.72 11.04
N ILE A 219 -16.61 -5.56 10.40
CA ILE A 219 -16.96 -6.27 9.17
C ILE A 219 -16.00 -5.89 8.03
N LEU A 220 -15.69 -4.60 7.87
CA LEU A 220 -14.74 -4.12 6.85
C LEU A 220 -13.35 -4.74 7.06
N ALA A 221 -12.87 -4.80 8.30
CA ALA A 221 -11.58 -5.40 8.62
C ALA A 221 -11.54 -6.92 8.33
N ILE A 222 -12.65 -7.63 8.54
CA ILE A 222 -12.78 -9.03 8.10
C ILE A 222 -12.68 -9.11 6.57
N ASN A 223 -13.40 -8.25 5.85
CA ASN A 223 -13.37 -8.24 4.39
C ASN A 223 -11.97 -7.94 3.83
N ASP A 224 -11.23 -7.02 4.47
CA ASP A 224 -9.82 -6.74 4.14
C ASP A 224 -8.94 -8.00 4.24
N VAL A 225 -9.16 -8.86 5.24
CA VAL A 225 -8.44 -10.13 5.39
C VAL A 225 -8.85 -11.10 4.27
N LEU A 226 -10.15 -11.26 4.02
CA LEU A 226 -10.65 -12.17 2.98
C LEU A 226 -10.11 -11.79 1.59
N TYR A 227 -10.10 -10.49 1.28
CA TYR A 227 -9.56 -9.95 0.04
C TYR A 227 -8.07 -10.23 -0.11
N ARG A 228 -7.25 -9.84 0.88
CA ARG A 228 -5.79 -10.01 0.81
C ARG A 228 -5.38 -11.47 0.64
N TYR A 229 -6.02 -12.37 1.39
CA TYR A 229 -5.73 -13.80 1.32
C TYR A 229 -6.45 -14.54 0.19
N GLY A 230 -7.21 -13.84 -0.67
CA GLY A 230 -7.92 -14.45 -1.80
C GLY A 230 -8.89 -15.56 -1.40
N VAL A 231 -9.56 -15.42 -0.25
CA VAL A 231 -10.45 -16.46 0.28
C VAL A 231 -11.68 -16.60 -0.60
N GLY A 232 -11.85 -17.79 -1.19
CA GLY A 232 -13.01 -18.09 -2.03
C GLY A 232 -13.01 -17.45 -3.42
N TRP A 233 -11.82 -17.18 -3.98
CA TRP A 233 -11.55 -16.59 -5.31
C TRP A 233 -11.45 -15.05 -5.31
N SER A 234 -10.78 -14.52 -6.35
CA SER A 234 -10.47 -13.12 -6.65
C SER A 234 -11.70 -12.37 -7.18
N ALA A 235 -12.82 -12.50 -6.47
CA ALA A 235 -13.99 -11.69 -6.74
C ALA A 235 -13.65 -10.21 -6.45
N PRO A 236 -14.34 -9.24 -7.10
CA PRO A 236 -14.28 -7.83 -6.71
C PRO A 236 -14.42 -7.66 -5.19
N TYR A 237 -13.79 -6.63 -4.63
CA TYR A 237 -13.74 -6.43 -3.16
C TYR A 237 -15.14 -6.40 -2.52
N SER A 238 -16.13 -5.86 -3.25
CA SER A 238 -17.53 -5.75 -2.86
C SER A 238 -18.30 -7.07 -2.86
N GLU A 239 -17.84 -8.11 -3.55
CA GLU A 239 -18.57 -9.38 -3.62
C GLU A 239 -18.37 -10.28 -2.40
N SER A 240 -17.35 -10.00 -1.58
CA SER A 240 -17.06 -10.73 -0.34
C SER A 240 -17.76 -10.14 0.89
N ASP A 241 -18.53 -9.07 0.69
CA ASP A 241 -19.13 -8.26 1.74
C ASP A 241 -20.15 -9.03 2.61
N ILE A 242 -20.96 -9.88 1.98
CA ILE A 242 -21.99 -10.69 2.65
C ILE A 242 -21.33 -11.80 3.47
N GLN A 243 -20.27 -12.44 2.94
CA GLN A 243 -19.51 -13.44 3.68
C GLN A 243 -18.83 -12.81 4.89
N ALA A 244 -18.25 -11.62 4.74
CA ALA A 244 -17.67 -10.89 5.87
C ALA A 244 -18.70 -10.58 6.97
N GLN A 245 -19.92 -10.19 6.59
CA GLN A 245 -21.04 -9.97 7.53
C GLN A 245 -21.42 -11.26 8.28
N ASP A 246 -21.62 -12.36 7.54
CA ASP A 246 -21.97 -13.65 8.14
C ASP A 246 -20.88 -14.19 9.06
N ILE A 247 -19.61 -14.02 8.67
CA ILE A 247 -18.46 -14.37 9.51
C ILE A 247 -18.48 -13.52 10.79
N ALA A 248 -18.65 -12.20 10.70
CA ALA A 248 -18.70 -11.31 11.87
C ALA A 248 -19.79 -11.74 12.87
N MET A 249 -20.98 -12.07 12.35
CA MET A 249 -22.10 -12.55 13.15
C MET A 249 -21.77 -13.88 13.83
N LYS A 250 -21.27 -14.88 13.07
CA LYS A 250 -20.93 -16.20 13.63
C LYS A 250 -19.79 -16.16 14.63
N LEU A 251 -18.77 -15.31 14.42
CA LEU A 251 -17.70 -15.10 15.40
C LEU A 251 -18.27 -14.61 16.74
N THR A 252 -19.23 -13.69 16.70
CA THR A 252 -19.91 -13.14 17.89
C THR A 252 -20.79 -14.19 18.58
N GLU A 253 -21.53 -14.97 17.80
CA GLU A 253 -22.44 -16.00 18.33
C GLU A 253 -21.70 -17.20 18.92
N GLN A 254 -20.70 -17.72 18.20
CA GLN A 254 -20.01 -18.97 18.54
C GLN A 254 -18.81 -18.77 19.46
N LYS A 255 -18.26 -17.54 19.51
CA LYS A 255 -17.16 -17.14 20.39
C LYS A 255 -15.94 -18.07 20.30
N PRO A 256 -15.33 -18.23 19.11
CA PRO A 256 -14.23 -19.15 18.93
C PRO A 256 -13.02 -18.77 19.79
N GLU A 257 -12.33 -19.79 20.30
CA GLU A 257 -11.16 -19.62 21.18
C GLU A 257 -9.82 -19.79 20.44
N ASN A 258 -9.83 -20.35 19.23
CA ASN A 258 -8.63 -20.65 18.44
C ASN A 258 -8.87 -20.49 16.92
N ALA A 259 -7.78 -20.50 16.16
CA ALA A 259 -7.80 -20.26 14.72
C ALA A 259 -8.46 -21.42 13.95
N GLU A 260 -8.44 -22.65 14.47
CA GLU A 260 -9.11 -23.80 13.88
C GLU A 260 -10.64 -23.65 13.92
N ALA A 261 -11.18 -23.15 15.03
CA ALA A 261 -12.60 -22.84 15.15
C ALA A 261 -13.00 -21.70 14.20
N VAL A 262 -12.15 -20.68 14.06
CA VAL A 262 -12.36 -19.61 13.06
C VAL A 262 -12.35 -20.19 11.65
N LYS A 263 -11.41 -21.08 11.32
CA LYS A 263 -11.36 -21.75 10.02
C LYS A 263 -12.65 -22.51 9.73
N ALA A 264 -13.18 -23.25 10.71
CA ALA A 264 -14.45 -23.97 10.56
C ALA A 264 -15.63 -23.01 10.31
N ILE A 265 -15.66 -21.85 10.98
CA ILE A 265 -16.68 -20.82 10.74
C ILE A 265 -16.58 -20.28 9.32
N VAL A 266 -15.39 -19.87 8.87
CA VAL A 266 -15.18 -19.32 7.52
C VAL A 266 -15.55 -20.37 6.47
N GLN A 267 -15.10 -21.62 6.64
CA GLN A 267 -15.45 -22.73 5.75
C GLN A 267 -16.97 -22.91 5.65
N ALA A 268 -17.67 -22.95 6.78
CA ALA A 268 -19.12 -23.13 6.80
C ALA A 268 -19.89 -21.99 6.12
N VAL A 269 -19.40 -20.74 6.24
CA VAL A 269 -20.00 -19.59 5.53
C VAL A 269 -19.82 -19.75 4.02
N TYR A 270 -18.61 -20.03 3.56
CA TYR A 270 -18.37 -20.18 2.12
C TYR A 270 -19.06 -21.41 1.52
N ASP A 271 -19.13 -22.52 2.25
CA ASP A 271 -19.85 -23.72 1.81
C ASP A 271 -21.36 -23.45 1.68
N PHE A 272 -21.92 -22.59 2.54
CA PHE A 272 -23.32 -22.16 2.43
C PHE A 272 -23.57 -21.32 1.17
N TRP A 273 -22.70 -20.36 0.87
CA TRP A 273 -22.87 -19.45 -0.27
C TRP A 273 -22.50 -20.06 -1.63
N PHE A 274 -21.56 -21.02 -1.66
CA PHE A 274 -20.96 -21.50 -2.90
C PHE A 274 -20.87 -23.02 -3.05
N ASN A 275 -21.52 -23.77 -2.15
CA ASN A 275 -21.46 -25.23 -2.01
C ASN A 275 -20.15 -25.75 -1.39
N GLU A 276 -20.23 -26.98 -0.86
CA GLU A 276 -19.17 -27.63 -0.12
C GLU A 276 -17.86 -27.73 -0.90
N GLY A 277 -16.77 -27.32 -0.25
CA GLY A 277 -15.42 -27.44 -0.79
C GLY A 277 -15.06 -26.31 -1.75
N PHE A 278 -15.80 -25.20 -1.72
CA PHE A 278 -15.49 -23.99 -2.50
C PHE A 278 -14.31 -23.21 -1.90
N ALA A 279 -14.29 -22.98 -0.58
CA ALA A 279 -13.20 -22.28 0.09
C ALA A 279 -11.96 -23.18 0.33
N ARG A 280 -11.29 -23.58 -0.75
CA ARG A 280 -10.14 -24.52 -0.65
C ARG A 280 -8.86 -23.91 -0.07
N ASN A 281 -8.78 -22.59 0.03
CA ASN A 281 -7.53 -21.85 0.26
C ASN A 281 -7.56 -20.95 1.51
N ILE A 282 -8.37 -21.26 2.53
CA ILE A 282 -8.35 -20.49 3.79
C ILE A 282 -7.03 -20.80 4.53
N SER A 283 -6.10 -19.86 4.51
CA SER A 283 -4.84 -19.99 5.23
C SER A 283 -5.06 -19.90 6.74
N MET A 284 -4.22 -20.59 7.53
CA MET A 284 -4.26 -20.45 9.00
C MET A 284 -3.90 -19.04 9.45
N GLN A 285 -3.01 -18.35 8.73
CA GLN A 285 -2.64 -16.97 9.00
C GLN A 285 -3.85 -16.03 8.89
N ALA A 286 -4.70 -16.20 7.87
CA ALA A 286 -5.95 -15.45 7.75
C ALA A 286 -6.86 -15.72 8.97
N CYS A 287 -6.95 -16.98 9.41
CA CYS A 287 -7.77 -17.35 10.57
C CYS A 287 -7.23 -16.75 11.88
N GLU A 288 -5.92 -16.68 12.05
CA GLU A 288 -5.26 -16.03 13.19
C GLU A 288 -5.51 -14.51 13.20
N GLU A 289 -5.46 -13.86 12.03
CA GLU A 289 -5.77 -12.43 11.91
C GLU A 289 -7.25 -12.15 12.22
N LEU A 290 -8.17 -12.96 11.68
CA LEU A 290 -9.61 -12.89 12.00
C LEU A 290 -9.89 -13.12 13.48
N LEU A 291 -9.22 -14.10 14.11
CA LEU A 291 -9.33 -14.33 15.55
C LEU A 291 -8.87 -13.11 16.34
N SER A 292 -7.75 -12.50 15.94
CA SER A 292 -7.19 -11.31 16.59
C SER A 292 -8.14 -10.11 16.46
N LEU A 293 -8.76 -9.90 15.29
CA LEU A 293 -9.77 -8.87 15.09
C LEU A 293 -10.99 -9.11 15.99
N TYR A 294 -11.50 -10.34 16.06
CA TYR A 294 -12.61 -10.69 16.95
C TYR A 294 -12.28 -10.43 18.42
N GLN A 295 -11.12 -10.87 18.89
CA GLN A 295 -10.67 -10.65 20.27
C GLN A 295 -10.54 -9.15 20.59
N ALA A 296 -10.02 -8.36 19.66
CA ALA A 296 -9.92 -6.91 19.81
C ALA A 296 -11.30 -6.23 19.84
N GLN A 297 -12.25 -6.69 19.02
CA GLN A 297 -13.65 -6.22 19.05
C GLN A 297 -14.35 -6.56 20.37
N VAL A 298 -14.15 -7.77 20.90
CA VAL A 298 -14.71 -8.15 22.22
C VAL A 298 -14.08 -7.34 23.34
N ALA A 299 -12.77 -7.06 23.26
CA ALA A 299 -12.08 -6.26 24.27
C ALA A 299 -12.60 -4.82 24.30
N SER A 300 -12.84 -4.20 23.15
CA SER A 300 -13.33 -2.82 23.06
C SER A 300 -14.75 -2.66 23.61
N GLN A 301 -15.60 -3.68 23.45
CA GLN A 301 -16.96 -3.70 24.02
C GLN A 301 -16.99 -3.82 25.55
N LYS A 302 -15.95 -4.38 26.17
CA LYS A 302 -15.85 -4.48 27.65
C LYS A 302 -15.34 -3.22 28.31
N SER A 303 -14.74 -2.30 27.54
CA SER A 303 -14.16 -1.05 28.05
C SER A 303 -15.15 0.13 28.09
N VAL A 304 -16.41 -0.09 27.71
CA VAL A 304 -17.50 0.90 27.72
C VAL A 304 -18.37 0.73 28.95
#